data_AF-A0A440ZQM7-F1
#
_entry.id   AF-A0A440ZQM7-F1
#
_cell.length_a   1.000
_cell.length_b   1.000
_cell.length_c   1.000
_cell.angle_alpha   90.00
_cell.angle_beta   90.00
_cell.angle_gamma   90.00
#
_symmetry.space_group_name_H-M   'P 1'
#
loop_
_entity.id
_entity.type
_entity.pdbx_description
1 polymer ?
#
loop_
_entity_poly.entity_id
_entity_poly.type
_entity_poly.pdbx_seq_one_letter_code
_entity_poly.pdbx_strand_id
1 'polypeptide(L)'
;MLCGSVEFSVTGQPVAMGFCYCNSCRHWSGAQVNGFTLWPRSALTILKRAENVATYSRSGRSLRHWCTACGGQLFSELPALTLVDVYAPLIPSLKFEPAVHVHYQETVLPMKDGLPKLKDLPEELGGSGSMLPD
;
A
#
# COMPACT_ATOMS: atom_id res chain seq x y z
N MET A 1 -5.04 -9.88 10.49
CA MET A 1 -3.76 -10.46 10.07
C MET A 1 -3.81 -11.98 10.20
N LEU A 2 -3.18 -12.76 9.32
CA LEU A 2 -3.48 -14.20 9.17
C LEU A 2 -3.21 -15.05 10.43
N CYS A 3 -2.02 -14.93 11.03
CA CYS A 3 -1.66 -15.74 12.21
C CYS A 3 -1.87 -15.02 13.55
N GLY A 4 -2.13 -13.70 13.53
CA GLY A 4 -2.29 -12.87 14.73
C GLY A 4 -1.02 -12.68 15.59
N SER A 5 0.15 -13.15 15.14
CA SER A 5 1.39 -13.06 15.95
C SER A 5 1.85 -11.62 16.18
N VAL A 6 1.96 -10.83 15.10
CA VAL A 6 2.17 -9.39 15.20
C VAL A 6 0.82 -8.72 15.47
N GLU A 7 0.77 -7.71 16.31
CA GLU A 7 -0.41 -6.85 16.43
C GLU A 7 0.04 -5.42 16.21
N PHE A 8 -0.72 -4.66 15.45
CA PHE A 8 -0.49 -3.24 15.25
C PHE A 8 -1.82 -2.49 15.28
N SER A 9 -1.77 -1.21 15.62
CA SER A 9 -2.87 -0.27 15.49
C SER A 9 -2.54 0.81 14.48
N VAL A 10 -3.56 1.24 13.75
CA VAL A 10 -3.52 2.44 12.92
C VAL A 10 -4.60 3.39 13.44
N THR A 11 -4.25 4.66 13.62
CA THR A 11 -5.15 5.67 14.19
C THR A 11 -5.34 6.86 13.26
N GLY A 12 -6.46 7.57 13.39
CA GLY A 12 -6.79 8.71 12.54
C GLY A 12 -7.46 8.30 11.22
N GLN A 13 -7.18 9.04 10.15
CA GLN A 13 -7.71 8.80 8.80
C GLN A 13 -6.56 8.64 7.80
N PRO A 14 -6.72 7.83 6.76
CA PRO A 14 -5.72 7.74 5.71
C PRO A 14 -5.69 9.05 4.92
N VAL A 15 -4.51 9.45 4.47
CA VAL A 15 -4.33 10.62 3.60
C VAL A 15 -4.74 10.33 2.16
N ALA A 16 -4.68 9.06 1.75
CA ALA A 16 -5.11 8.61 0.43
C ALA A 16 -5.41 7.10 0.44
N MET A 17 -6.35 6.69 -0.39
CA MET A 17 -6.60 5.29 -0.72
C MET A 17 -6.71 5.13 -2.23
N GLY A 18 -6.29 3.99 -2.75
CA GLY A 18 -6.34 3.75 -4.19
C GLY A 18 -5.75 2.41 -4.59
N PHE A 19 -5.53 2.27 -5.89
CA PHE A 19 -5.00 1.05 -6.47
C PHE A 19 -3.66 1.31 -7.15
N CYS A 20 -2.67 0.48 -6.86
CA CYS A 20 -1.37 0.50 -7.52
C CYS A 20 -1.21 -0.74 -8.39
N TYR A 21 -0.85 -0.50 -9.65
CA TYR A 21 -0.72 -1.55 -10.66
C TYR A 21 0.74 -1.88 -10.99
N CYS A 22 1.72 -1.20 -10.40
CA CYS A 22 3.11 -1.46 -10.75
C CYS A 22 3.52 -2.89 -10.43
N ASN A 23 4.42 -3.44 -11.24
CA ASN A 23 4.89 -4.81 -11.14
C ASN A 23 5.48 -5.11 -9.75
N SER A 24 6.13 -4.11 -9.15
CA SER A 24 6.69 -4.23 -7.81
C SER A 24 5.62 -4.50 -6.75
N CYS A 25 4.48 -3.80 -6.80
CA CYS A 25 3.40 -3.98 -5.83
C CYS A 25 2.62 -5.26 -6.06
N ARG A 26 2.40 -5.65 -7.33
CA ARG A 26 1.77 -6.93 -7.66
C ARG A 26 2.61 -8.13 -7.23
N HIS A 27 3.91 -8.12 -7.56
CA HIS A 27 4.82 -9.20 -7.17
C HIS A 27 4.98 -9.32 -5.66
N TRP A 28 4.93 -8.19 -4.95
CA TRP A 28 4.91 -8.22 -3.50
C TRP A 28 3.62 -8.82 -3.00
N SER A 29 2.48 -8.17 -3.26
CA SER A 29 1.16 -8.57 -2.75
C SER A 29 0.69 -9.95 -3.22
N GLY A 30 1.27 -10.48 -4.30
CA GLY A 30 0.74 -11.67 -4.98
C GLY A 30 -0.61 -11.41 -5.65
N ALA A 31 -1.05 -10.15 -5.74
CA ALA A 31 -2.33 -9.74 -6.30
C ALA A 31 -2.15 -9.11 -7.68
N GLN A 32 -3.21 -9.16 -8.50
CA GLN A 32 -3.25 -8.51 -9.82
C GLN A 32 -3.24 -6.98 -9.72
N VAL A 33 -3.68 -6.45 -8.57
CA VAL A 33 -3.67 -5.03 -8.21
C VAL A 33 -3.50 -4.93 -6.70
N ASN A 34 -2.74 -3.93 -6.24
CA ASN A 34 -2.57 -3.67 -4.80
C ASN A 34 -3.46 -2.50 -4.37
N GLY A 35 -4.43 -2.75 -3.49
CA GLY A 35 -5.14 -1.68 -2.80
C GLY A 35 -4.26 -1.08 -1.70
N PHE A 36 -3.89 0.19 -1.83
CA PHE A 36 -3.06 0.90 -0.87
C PHE A 36 -3.91 1.79 0.03
N THR A 37 -3.45 1.98 1.27
CA THR A 37 -4.01 2.99 2.19
C THR A 37 -2.85 3.72 2.83
N LEU A 38 -2.65 4.98 2.46
CA LEU A 38 -1.54 5.79 2.94
C LEU A 38 -1.91 6.50 4.22
N TRP A 39 -1.05 6.41 5.23
CA TRP A 39 -1.21 7.04 6.53
C TRP A 39 0.05 7.80 6.89
N PRO A 40 -0.03 8.85 7.74
CA PRO A 40 1.15 9.40 8.39
C PRO A 40 1.92 8.29 9.10
N ARG A 41 3.26 8.26 9.02
CA ARG A 41 4.03 7.20 9.67
C ARG A 41 3.73 7.08 11.18
N SER A 42 3.44 8.19 11.85
CA SER A 42 3.08 8.25 13.27
C SER A 42 1.73 7.60 13.60
N ALA A 43 0.85 7.38 12.61
CA ALA A 43 -0.44 6.73 12.81
C ALA A 43 -0.32 5.24 13.14
N LEU A 44 0.77 4.60 12.70
CA LEU A 44 1.02 3.16 12.87
C LEU A 44 1.90 2.89 14.10
N THR A 45 1.39 2.05 14.99
CA THR A 45 2.11 1.55 16.17
C THR A 45 2.06 0.02 16.20
N ILE A 46 3.22 -0.64 16.35
CA ILE A 46 3.28 -2.08 16.61
C ILE A 46 3.02 -2.31 18.10
N LEU A 47 1.98 -3.07 18.42
CA LEU A 47 1.53 -3.36 19.78
C LEU A 47 2.15 -4.63 20.35
N LYS A 48 2.35 -5.66 19.52
CA LYS A 48 2.93 -6.95 19.95
C LYS A 48 3.86 -7.54 18.90
N ARG A 49 4.86 -8.28 19.40
CA ARG A 49 5.78 -9.12 18.63
C ARG A 49 6.52 -8.38 17.51
N ALA A 50 7.06 -7.20 17.81
CA ALA A 50 7.85 -6.43 16.86
C ALA A 50 9.07 -7.21 16.34
N GLU A 51 9.60 -8.13 17.14
CA GLU A 51 10.67 -9.07 16.75
C GLU A 51 10.29 -10.01 15.60
N ASN A 52 8.99 -10.20 15.36
CA ASN A 52 8.48 -11.01 14.25
C ASN A 52 8.22 -10.19 12.98
N VAL A 53 8.61 -8.91 12.95
CA VAL A 53 8.50 -8.06 11.77
C VAL A 53 9.86 -8.01 11.07
N ALA A 54 9.92 -8.58 9.87
CA ALA A 54 11.08 -8.44 9.01
C ALA A 54 10.84 -7.35 7.94
N THR A 55 11.94 -6.84 7.39
CA THR A 55 11.95 -5.71 6.47
C THR A 55 12.79 -6.01 5.25
N TYR A 56 12.32 -5.58 4.08
CA TYR A 56 13.06 -5.68 2.82
C TYR A 56 12.86 -4.42 2.02
N SER A 57 13.93 -3.94 1.39
CA SER A 57 13.84 -2.86 0.41
C SER A 57 14.70 -3.18 -0.79
N ARG A 58 14.12 -3.03 -1.99
CA ARG A 58 14.88 -3.16 -3.24
C ARG A 58 15.70 -1.91 -3.57
N SER A 59 15.18 -0.73 -3.25
CA SER A 59 15.75 0.56 -3.69
C SER A 59 15.73 1.66 -2.62
N GLY A 60 15.35 1.36 -1.38
CA GLY A 60 15.18 2.33 -0.30
C GLY A 60 13.89 3.15 -0.36
N ARG A 61 13.22 3.21 -1.53
CA ARG A 61 11.97 4.00 -1.71
C ARG A 61 10.77 3.45 -0.95
N SER A 62 10.70 2.13 -0.85
CA SER A 62 9.66 1.41 -0.12
C SER A 62 10.32 0.35 0.74
N LEU A 63 10.05 0.39 2.04
CA LEU A 63 10.49 -0.62 3.00
C LEU A 63 9.30 -1.49 3.30
N ARG A 64 9.37 -2.76 2.91
CA ARG A 64 8.25 -3.68 2.96
C ARG A 64 8.37 -4.57 4.17
N HIS A 65 7.31 -4.62 4.96
CA HIS A 65 7.27 -5.35 6.22
C HIS A 65 6.34 -6.56 6.15
N TRP A 66 6.81 -7.68 6.69
CA TRP A 66 6.04 -8.92 6.77
C TRP A 66 6.24 -9.63 8.11
N CYS A 67 5.31 -10.50 8.45
CA CYS A 67 5.39 -11.36 9.62
C CYS A 67 6.26 -12.58 9.31
N THR A 68 7.36 -12.75 10.03
CA THR A 68 8.28 -13.90 9.86
C THR A 68 7.66 -15.23 10.29
N ALA A 69 6.62 -15.21 11.13
CA ALA A 69 5.95 -16.43 11.60
C ALA A 69 5.01 -17.06 10.57
N CYS A 70 4.44 -16.29 9.64
CA CYS A 70 3.47 -16.80 8.66
C CYS A 70 3.67 -16.32 7.22
N GLY A 71 4.63 -15.42 6.98
CA GLY A 71 4.85 -14.81 5.66
C GLY A 71 3.83 -13.72 5.28
N GLY A 72 2.84 -13.45 6.12
CA GLY A 72 1.80 -12.45 5.86
C GLY A 72 2.37 -11.03 5.80
N GLN A 73 1.94 -10.25 4.81
CA GLN A 73 2.33 -8.85 4.65
C GLN A 73 1.66 -7.99 5.70
N LEU A 74 2.33 -6.91 6.11
CA LEU A 74 1.87 -6.03 7.19
C LEU A 74 1.65 -4.61 6.71
N PHE A 75 2.72 -3.95 6.27
CA PHE A 75 2.69 -2.57 5.77
C PHE A 75 3.97 -2.29 4.98
N SER A 76 4.01 -1.17 4.27
CA SER A 76 5.21 -0.67 3.61
C SER A 76 5.46 0.78 3.98
N GLU A 77 6.64 1.10 4.51
CA GLU A 77 7.03 2.49 4.76
C GLU A 77 7.51 3.17 3.47
N LEU A 78 7.17 4.45 3.32
CA LEU A 78 7.59 5.34 2.24
C LEU A 78 8.36 6.52 2.86
N PRO A 79 9.66 6.36 3.18
CA PRO A 79 10.39 7.31 4.01
C PRO A 79 10.43 8.73 3.44
N ALA A 80 10.58 8.86 2.12
CA ALA A 80 10.62 10.15 1.43
C ALA A 80 9.33 10.97 1.60
N LEU A 81 8.21 10.31 1.88
CA LEU A 81 6.90 10.94 2.08
C LEU A 81 6.50 10.99 3.57
N THR A 82 7.27 10.37 4.47
CA THR A 82 6.88 10.16 5.87
C THR A 82 5.51 9.46 6.00
N LEU A 83 5.21 8.58 5.04
CA LEU A 83 3.96 7.82 4.97
C LEU A 83 4.21 6.33 5.18
N VAL A 84 3.14 5.63 5.54
CA VAL A 84 3.10 4.17 5.57
C VAL A 84 1.86 3.68 4.82
N ASP A 85 2.06 2.73 3.91
CA ASP A 85 1.00 1.97 3.25
C ASP A 85 0.63 0.77 4.13
N VAL A 86 -0.56 0.79 4.73
CA VAL A 86 -1.07 -0.35 5.49
C VAL A 86 -2.05 -1.10 4.60
N TYR A 87 -1.89 -2.41 4.46
CA TYR A 87 -2.79 -3.19 3.61
C TYR A 87 -4.21 -3.15 4.18
N ALA A 88 -5.17 -2.66 3.37
CA ALA A 88 -6.56 -2.45 3.80
C ALA A 88 -7.20 -3.66 4.52
N PRO A 89 -7.00 -4.92 4.06
CA PRO A 89 -7.57 -6.10 4.73
C PRO A 89 -7.09 -6.32 6.17
N LEU A 90 -6.03 -5.64 6.60
CA LEU A 90 -5.50 -5.74 7.96
C LEU A 90 -6.11 -4.73 8.93
N ILE A 91 -6.97 -3.83 8.45
CA ILE A 91 -7.67 -2.82 9.27
C ILE A 91 -9.17 -3.13 9.22
N PRO A 92 -9.72 -3.96 10.13
CA PRO A 92 -11.11 -4.45 10.02
C PRO A 92 -12.18 -3.35 10.02
N SER A 93 -11.92 -2.22 10.67
CA SER A 93 -12.84 -1.09 10.75
C SER A 93 -12.72 -0.12 9.58
N LEU A 94 -11.78 -0.34 8.65
CA LEU A 94 -11.57 0.57 7.53
C LEU A 94 -12.63 0.33 6.46
N LYS A 95 -13.40 1.38 6.16
CA LYS A 95 -14.16 1.45 4.91
C LYS A 95 -13.19 1.86 3.80
N PHE A 96 -12.92 0.96 2.86
CA PHE A 96 -12.01 1.23 1.75
C PHE A 96 -12.71 2.04 0.66
N GLU A 97 -12.29 3.30 0.48
CA GLU A 97 -12.85 4.24 -0.50
C GLU A 97 -11.73 4.72 -1.44
N PRO A 98 -11.38 3.94 -2.48
CA PRO A 98 -10.30 4.28 -3.39
C PRO A 98 -10.67 5.52 -4.22
N ALA A 99 -9.71 6.42 -4.41
CA ALA A 99 -9.90 7.65 -5.18
C ALA A 99 -9.18 7.65 -6.52
N VAL A 100 -8.21 6.74 -6.73
CA VAL A 100 -7.32 6.78 -7.90
C VAL A 100 -6.66 5.42 -8.18
N HIS A 101 -6.31 5.20 -9.44
CA HIS A 101 -5.44 4.13 -9.91
C HIS A 101 -4.12 4.75 -10.35
N VAL A 102 -3.00 4.24 -9.83
CA VAL A 102 -1.64 4.67 -10.19
C VAL A 102 -0.89 3.53 -10.86
N HIS A 103 0.06 3.88 -11.72
CA HIS A 103 0.77 2.94 -12.58
C HIS A 103 -0.16 2.11 -13.47
N TYR A 104 -1.26 2.71 -13.94
CA TYR A 104 -2.28 1.99 -14.70
C TYR A 104 -1.78 1.53 -16.08
N GLN A 105 -0.69 2.11 -16.61
CA GLN A 105 -0.04 1.63 -17.83
C GLN A 105 0.48 0.19 -17.73
N GLU A 106 0.72 -0.28 -16.50
CA GLU A 106 1.15 -1.65 -16.23
C GLU A 106 -0.02 -2.60 -15.96
N THR A 107 -1.28 -2.16 -16.06
CA THR A 107 -2.43 -2.98 -15.65
C THR A 107 -2.51 -4.35 -16.35
N VAL A 108 -2.78 -5.39 -15.56
CA VAL A 108 -3.10 -6.74 -16.02
C VAL A 108 -4.56 -7.13 -15.70
N LEU A 109 -5.26 -6.25 -14.99
CA LEU A 109 -6.66 -6.37 -14.61
C LEU A 109 -7.33 -5.00 -14.81
N PRO A 110 -7.79 -4.69 -16.03
CA PRO A 110 -8.48 -3.43 -16.31
C PRO A 110 -9.74 -3.30 -15.43
N MET A 111 -9.92 -2.14 -14.80
CA MET A 111 -11.04 -1.85 -13.90
C MET A 111 -11.78 -0.61 -14.40
N LYS A 112 -13.03 -0.81 -14.83
CA LYS A 112 -13.92 0.24 -15.32
C LYS A 112 -14.88 0.68 -14.22
N ASP A 113 -14.34 1.44 -13.27
CA ASP A 113 -15.06 1.92 -12.09
C ASP A 113 -15.25 3.44 -12.10
N GLY A 114 -14.87 4.12 -13.20
CA GLY A 114 -14.98 5.56 -13.35
C GLY A 114 -14.00 6.37 -12.50
N LEU A 115 -13.10 5.72 -11.75
CA LEU A 115 -12.07 6.41 -10.98
C LEU A 115 -10.90 6.85 -11.88
N PRO A 116 -10.23 7.97 -11.56
CA PRO A 116 -9.05 8.43 -12.29
C PRO A 116 -7.98 7.34 -12.49
N LYS A 117 -7.55 7.15 -13.75
CA LYS A 117 -6.48 6.23 -14.14
C LYS A 117 -5.20 7.00 -14.49
N LEU A 118 -4.29 7.14 -13.54
CA LEU A 118 -2.98 7.74 -13.79
C LEU A 118 -2.06 6.74 -14.47
N LYS A 119 -1.40 7.20 -15.53
CA LYS A 119 -0.38 6.44 -16.26
C LYS A 119 0.67 5.96 -15.29
N ASP A 120 1.27 6.82 -14.48
CA ASP A 120 2.23 6.47 -13.43
C ASP A 120 1.84 7.07 -12.07
N LEU A 121 2.58 8.06 -11.56
CA LEU A 121 2.27 8.76 -10.31
C LEU A 121 1.73 10.17 -10.63
N PRO A 122 1.03 10.81 -9.68
CA PRO A 122 0.78 12.25 -9.74
C PRO A 122 2.07 13.06 -9.86
N GLU A 123 2.01 14.27 -10.42
CA GLU A 123 3.18 15.16 -10.56
C GLU A 123 3.80 15.50 -9.20
N GLU A 124 2.97 15.67 -8.18
CA GLU A 124 3.37 16.00 -6.80
C GLU A 124 4.19 14.87 -6.15
N LEU A 125 4.09 13.65 -6.68
CA LEU A 125 4.85 12.47 -6.25
C LEU A 125 5.95 12.09 -7.25
N GLY A 126 6.27 12.99 -8.20
CA GLY A 126 7.36 12.83 -9.16
C GLY A 126 7.01 11.96 -10.37
N GLY A 127 5.72 11.75 -10.66
CA GLY A 127 5.25 11.11 -11.88
C GLY A 127 4.94 12.10 -13.00
N SER A 128 4.34 11.58 -14.07
CA SER A 128 3.99 12.35 -15.27
C SER A 128 2.66 13.09 -15.17
N GLY A 129 1.82 12.79 -14.16
CA GLY A 129 0.46 13.33 -14.05
C GLY A 129 -0.50 12.91 -15.19
N SER A 130 -0.03 12.13 -16.15
CA SER A 130 -0.78 11.79 -17.36
C SER A 130 -1.91 10.82 -17.04
N MET A 131 -3.08 11.07 -17.62
CA MET A 131 -4.26 10.22 -17.48
C MET A 131 -4.35 9.20 -18.61
N LEU A 132 -4.87 8.02 -18.29
CA LEU A 132 -5.26 6.99 -19.23
C LEU A 132 -6.79 6.87 -19.29
N PRO A 133 -7.34 6.33 -20.38
CA PRO A 133 -8.76 5.97 -20.45
C PRO A 133 -9.13 4.91 -19.40
N ASP A 134 -10.41 4.88 -19.05
CA ASP A 134 -11.02 3.89 -18.15
C ASP A 134 -11.13 2.49 -18.81
#